data_AF-A0AAW8B4G0-F1
#
_entry.id   AF-A0AAW8B4G0-F1
#
_cell.length_a   1.000
_cell.length_b   1.000
_cell.length_c   1.000
_cell.angle_alpha   90.00
_cell.angle_beta   90.00
_cell.angle_gamma   90.00
#
_symmetry.space_group_name_H-M   'P 1'
#
loop_
_entity.id
_entity.type
_entity.pdbx_description
1 polymer ?
#
loop_
_entity_poly.entity_id
_entity_poly.type
_entity_poly.pdbx_seq_one_letter_code
_entity_poly.pdbx_strand_id
1 'polypeptide(L)'
;MLNYLKIFSWLLLTFGVVGFLAIVLGFAPEIGSRPAALGLMGVQAAVGALILYGFKLNRLGKLDRKYLLYGGWALIVLLVILGQVWVNISDINL
;
A
#
# COMPACT_ATOMS: atom_id res chain seq x y z
N MET A 1 -2.65 -17.80 7.14
CA MET A 1 -3.01 -16.38 6.91
C MET A 1 -1.93 -15.38 7.30
N LEU A 2 -1.28 -15.47 8.48
CA LEU A 2 -0.24 -14.50 8.88
C LEU A 2 0.95 -14.43 7.90
N ASN A 3 1.43 -15.58 7.41
CA ASN A 3 2.51 -15.62 6.41
C ASN A 3 2.09 -14.97 5.09
N TYR A 4 0.85 -15.19 4.64
CA TYR A 4 0.31 -14.54 3.44
C TYR A 4 0.25 -13.02 3.61
N LEU A 5 -0.25 -12.53 4.75
CA LEU A 5 -0.27 -11.11 5.05
C LEU A 5 1.15 -10.52 4.99
N LYS A 6 2.15 -11.22 5.55
CA LYS A 6 3.54 -10.77 5.52
C LYS A 6 4.12 -10.68 4.11
N ILE A 7 3.90 -11.72 3.30
CA ILE A 7 4.35 -11.76 1.90
C ILE A 7 3.67 -10.65 1.10
N PHE A 8 2.36 -10.50 1.28
CA PHE A 8 1.57 -9.48 0.59
C PHE A 8 2.03 -8.07 0.96
N SER A 9 2.24 -7.77 2.25
CA SER A 9 2.75 -6.46 2.68
C SER A 9 4.16 -6.17 2.15
N TRP A 10 4.99 -7.19 1.99
CA TRP A 10 6.29 -7.06 1.33
C TRP A 10 6.15 -6.69 -0.14
N LEU A 11 5.32 -7.42 -0.89
CA LEU A 11 5.03 -7.10 -2.30
C LEU A 11 4.45 -5.69 -2.43
N LEU A 12 3.52 -5.33 -1.55
CA LEU A 12 2.85 -4.04 -1.55
C LEU A 12 3.86 -2.89 -1.34
N LEU A 13 4.78 -3.06 -0.39
CA LEU A 13 5.88 -2.12 -0.17
C LEU A 13 6.81 -2.03 -1.37
N THR A 14 7.29 -3.17 -1.88
CA THR A 14 8.24 -3.21 -3.00
C THR A 14 7.63 -2.58 -4.26
N PHE A 15 6.40 -2.93 -4.61
CA PHE A 15 5.72 -2.33 -5.76
C PHE A 15 5.42 -0.85 -5.55
N GLY A 16 5.06 -0.43 -4.33
CA GLY A 16 4.85 1.00 -4.03
C GLY A 16 6.13 1.81 -4.21
N VAL A 17 7.26 1.32 -3.68
CA VAL A 17 8.56 2.00 -3.79
C VAL A 17 9.08 2.00 -5.22
N VAL A 18 9.08 0.84 -5.89
CA VAL A 18 9.57 0.72 -7.28
C VAL A 18 8.68 1.52 -8.23
N GLY A 19 7.35 1.45 -8.07
CA GLY A 19 6.40 2.23 -8.85
C GLY A 19 6.57 3.74 -8.64
N PHE A 20 6.75 4.18 -7.40
CA PHE A 20 7.04 5.59 -7.10
C PHE A 20 8.32 6.07 -7.79
N LEU A 21 9.41 5.31 -7.66
CA LEU A 21 10.68 5.63 -8.32
C LEU A 21 10.56 5.65 -9.84
N ALA A 22 9.83 4.70 -10.43
CA ALA A 22 9.60 4.66 -11.87
C ALA A 22 8.91 5.94 -12.36
N ILE A 23 7.87 6.41 -11.66
CA ILE A 23 7.15 7.64 -12.02
C ILE A 23 8.05 8.87 -11.88
N VAL A 24 8.84 8.96 -10.79
CA VAL A 24 9.80 10.05 -10.57
C VAL A 24 10.87 10.09 -11.67
N LEU A 25 11.31 8.93 -12.15
CA LEU A 25 12.27 8.80 -13.25
C LEU A 25 11.66 9.02 -14.65
N GLY A 26 10.36 9.32 -14.73
CA GLY A 26 9.69 9.64 -16.00
C GLY A 26 8.99 8.46 -16.67
N PHE A 27 9.03 7.25 -16.11
CA PHE A 27 8.24 6.09 -16.55
C PHE A 27 6.79 6.19 -16.04
N ALA A 28 6.15 7.33 -16.32
CA ALA A 28 4.78 7.56 -15.89
C ALA A 28 3.81 6.69 -16.72
N PRO A 29 2.83 6.02 -16.07
CA PRO A 29 1.78 5.33 -16.80
C PRO A 29 0.94 6.33 -17.60
N GLU A 30 0.40 5.89 -18.74
CA GLU A 30 -0.54 6.67 -19.57
C GLU A 30 -1.93 6.81 -18.93
N ILE A 31 -2.15 6.14 -17.79
CA ILE A 31 -3.44 6.05 -17.11
C ILE A 31 -3.42 6.97 -15.89
N GLY A 32 -4.28 7.98 -15.87
CA GLY A 32 -4.46 8.93 -14.78
C GLY A 32 -3.40 10.04 -14.70
N SER A 33 -3.61 10.97 -13.77
CA SER A 33 -2.67 12.09 -13.57
C SER A 33 -1.42 11.65 -12.79
N ARG A 34 -0.22 12.08 -13.23
CA ARG A 34 1.07 11.82 -12.54
C ARG A 34 1.02 12.05 -11.01
N PRO A 35 0.39 13.13 -10.49
CA PRO A 35 0.29 13.36 -9.06
C PRO A 35 -0.56 12.29 -8.34
N ALA A 36 -1.66 11.85 -8.96
CA ALA A 36 -2.50 10.80 -8.39
C ALA A 36 -1.76 9.46 -8.32
N ALA A 37 -1.03 9.12 -9.39
CA ALA A 37 -0.20 7.92 -9.42
C ALA A 37 0.90 7.95 -8.33
N LEU A 38 1.61 9.08 -8.17
CA LEU A 38 2.60 9.23 -7.10
C LEU A 38 1.98 9.13 -5.70
N GLY A 39 0.83 9.77 -5.50
CA GLY A 39 0.09 9.70 -4.24
C GLY A 39 -0.29 8.28 -3.88
N LEU A 40 -0.84 7.52 -4.84
CA LEU A 40 -1.22 6.13 -4.66
C LEU A 40 -0.02 5.23 -4.32
N MET A 41 1.08 5.36 -5.06
CA MET A 41 2.30 4.58 -4.81
C MET A 41 2.89 4.91 -3.43
N GLY A 42 2.87 6.18 -3.02
CA GLY A 42 3.33 6.63 -1.71
C GLY A 42 2.49 6.07 -0.56
N VAL A 43 1.16 6.17 -0.66
CA VAL A 43 0.23 5.64 0.35
C VAL A 43 0.35 4.12 0.43
N GLN A 44 0.45 3.44 -0.71
CA GLN A 44 0.67 2.00 -0.77
C GLN A 44 1.97 1.61 -0.04
N ALA A 45 3.09 2.26 -0.34
CA ALA A 45 4.36 2.00 0.32
C ALA A 45 4.26 2.22 1.85
N ALA A 46 3.60 3.29 2.29
CA ALA A 46 3.40 3.59 3.70
C ALA A 46 2.57 2.50 4.41
N VAL A 47 1.47 2.04 3.81
CA VAL A 47 0.63 0.97 4.36
C VAL A 47 1.41 -0.34 4.45
N GLY A 48 2.15 -0.71 3.39
CA GLY A 48 3.00 -1.90 3.38
C GLY A 48 4.04 -1.86 4.51
N ALA A 49 4.74 -0.74 4.66
CA ALA A 49 5.71 -0.53 5.72
C ALA A 49 5.09 -0.60 7.13
N LEU A 50 3.90 -0.02 7.32
CA LEU A 50 3.19 -0.01 8.60
C LEU A 50 2.78 -1.42 9.04
N ILE A 51 2.26 -2.24 8.12
CA ILE A 51 1.92 -3.63 8.42
C ILE A 51 3.17 -4.45 8.75
N LEU A 52 4.26 -4.27 7.99
CA LEU A 52 5.55 -4.93 8.27
C LEU A 52 6.14 -4.50 9.63
N TYR A 53 5.98 -3.23 10.01
CA TYR A 53 6.31 -2.75 11.34
C TYR A 53 5.43 -3.42 12.42
N GLY A 54 4.14 -3.64 12.13
CA GLY A 54 3.25 -4.44 12.96
C GLY A 54 3.76 -5.88 13.21
N PHE A 55 4.37 -6.53 12.22
CA PHE A 55 5.03 -7.83 12.41
C PHE A 55 6.24 -7.74 13.35
N LYS A 56 6.99 -6.63 13.32
CA LYS A 56 8.08 -6.38 14.28
C LYS A 56 7.54 -6.21 15.69
N LEU A 57 6.47 -5.44 15.87
CA LEU A 57 5.81 -5.26 17.18
C LEU A 57 5.25 -6.56 17.73
N ASN A 58 4.66 -7.40 16.88
CA ASN A 58 4.17 -8.72 17.27
C ASN A 58 5.30 -9.63 17.78
N ARG A 59 6.45 -9.64 17.10
CA ARG A 59 7.65 -10.39 17.56
C ARG A 59 8.18 -9.90 18.90
N LEU A 60 7.98 -8.63 19.23
CA LEU A 60 8.36 -8.04 20.53
C LEU A 60 7.29 -8.25 21.61
N GLY A 61 6.21 -8.97 21.33
CA GLY A 61 5.09 -9.16 22.26
C GLY A 61 4.25 -7.90 22.51
N LYS A 62 4.47 -6.82 21.74
CA LYS A 62 3.77 -5.54 21.92
C LYS A 62 2.45 -5.45 21.14
N LEU A 63 2.15 -6.42 20.28
CA LEU A 63 0.95 -6.45 19.44
C LEU A 63 0.42 -7.87 19.35
N ASP A 64 -0.84 -8.08 19.76
CA ASP A 64 -1.50 -9.39 19.59
C ASP A 64 -1.56 -9.76 18.10
N ARG A 65 -1.33 -11.04 17.85
CA ARG A 65 -1.47 -11.69 16.55
C ARG A 65 -2.84 -11.41 15.92
N LYS A 66 -3.92 -11.38 16.71
CA LYS A 66 -5.28 -11.11 16.20
C LYS A 66 -5.39 -9.71 15.61
N TYR A 67 -4.92 -8.68 16.32
CA TYR A 67 -4.96 -7.30 15.85
C TYR A 67 -4.11 -7.11 14.59
N LEU A 68 -2.93 -7.74 14.52
CA LEU A 68 -2.10 -7.69 13.33
C LEU A 68 -2.79 -8.32 12.12
N LEU A 69 -3.42 -9.49 12.30
CA LEU A 69 -4.08 -10.20 11.21
C LEU A 69 -5.27 -9.42 10.67
N TYR A 70 -6.23 -9.06 11.53
CA TYR A 70 -7.46 -8.40 11.10
C TYR A 70 -7.20 -6.94 10.71
N GLY A 71 -6.40 -6.23 11.48
CA GLY A 71 -6.04 -4.84 11.19
C GLY A 71 -5.22 -4.70 9.91
N GLY A 72 -4.27 -5.60 9.66
CA GLY A 72 -3.49 -5.61 8.42
C GLY A 72 -4.35 -5.85 7.18
N TRP A 73 -5.24 -6.84 7.21
CA TRP A 73 -6.16 -7.09 6.11
C TRP A 73 -7.17 -5.95 5.92
N ALA A 74 -7.71 -5.38 7.00
CA ALA A 74 -8.61 -4.24 6.93
C ALA A 74 -7.92 -3.02 6.28
N LEU A 75 -6.67 -2.73 6.64
CA LEU A 75 -5.87 -1.68 6.01
C LEU A 75 -5.66 -1.92 4.52
N ILE A 76 -5.39 -3.16 4.11
CA ILE A 76 -5.24 -3.52 2.69
C ILE A 76 -6.55 -3.31 1.93
N VAL A 77 -7.68 -3.77 2.48
CA VAL A 77 -8.99 -3.57 1.84
C VAL A 77 -9.31 -2.09 1.71
N LEU A 78 -9.08 -1.31 2.76
CA LEU A 78 -9.29 0.14 2.76
C LEU A 78 -8.41 0.82 1.70
N LEU A 79 -7.14 0.44 1.62
CA LEU A 79 -6.21 0.94 0.60
C LEU A 79 -6.73 0.64 -0.82
N VAL A 80 -7.21 -0.57 -1.09
CA VAL A 80 -7.74 -0.95 -2.40
C VAL A 80 -8.95 -0.10 -2.75
N ILE A 81 -9.92 0.04 -1.83
CA ILE A 81 -11.14 0.83 -2.06
C ILE A 81 -10.78 2.30 -2.32
N LEU A 82 -9.96 2.91 -1.45
CA LEU A 82 -9.52 4.29 -1.62
C LEU A 82 -8.74 4.48 -2.91
N GLY A 83 -7.92 3.50 -3.29
CA GLY A 83 -7.18 3.50 -4.54
C GLY A 83 -8.11 3.56 -5.76
N GLN A 84 -9.12 2.69 -5.80
CA GLN A 84 -10.12 2.68 -6.88
C GLN A 84 -10.92 3.99 -6.95
N VAL A 85 -11.36 4.50 -5.79
CA VAL A 85 -12.09 5.78 -5.72
C VAL A 85 -11.23 6.93 -6.23
N TRP A 86 -9.96 6.99 -5.82
CA TRP A 86 -9.04 8.04 -6.23
C TRP A 86 -8.80 8.01 -7.74
N VAL A 87 -8.47 6.84 -8.31
CA VAL A 87 -8.26 6.68 -9.75
C VAL A 87 -9.48 7.16 -10.53
N ASN A 88 -10.67 6.72 -10.13
CA ASN A 88 -11.91 7.10 -10.80
C ASN A 88 -12.17 8.63 -10.75
N ILE A 89 -11.94 9.27 -9.60
CA ILE A 89 -12.09 10.74 -9.50
C ILE A 89 -11.04 11.46 -10.36
N SER A 90 -9.81 10.96 -10.41
CA SER A 90 -8.76 11.57 -11.22
C SER A 90 -8.97 11.40 -12.72
N ASP A 91 -9.60 10.30 -13.16
CA ASP A 91 -9.92 10.06 -14.57
C ASP A 91 -11.12 10.89 -15.04
N ILE A 92 -12.07 11.21 -14.14
CA ILE A 92 -13.21 12.08 -14.46
C ILE A 92 -12.80 13.57 -14.56
N ASN A 93 -11.70 13.96 -13.91
CA ASN A 93 -11.19 15.34 -13.87
C ASN A 93 -10.04 15.63 -14.85
N LEU A 94 -9.76 14.70 -15.77
CA LEU A 94 -8.82 14.85 -16.89
C LEU A 94 -9.56 15.28 -18.16
#